data_AF-A0A140CSY6-F1
#
_entry.id   AF-A0A140CSY6-F1
#
_cell.length_a   1.000
_cell.length_b   1.000
_cell.length_c   1.000
_cell.angle_alpha   90.00
_cell.angle_beta   90.00
_cell.angle_gamma   90.00
#
_symmetry.space_group_name_H-M   'P 1'
#
loop_
_entity.id
_entity.type
_entity.pdbx_description
1 polymer ?
#
loop_
_entity_poly.entity_id
_entity_poly.type
_entity_poly.pdbx_seq_one_letter_code
_entity_poly.pdbx_strand_id
1 'polypeptide(L)'
;GADMTIMEEGTELIDRLTRHLNGDKTVKLPLLTSCCPAWVNFFEHNFPDLKDIPSTAKSPQQMFGAIAKTYFADKIGVKREDLIVVSVMPCLAKKYECAREEFIIDGNPDVDFSITTRELAHLIKQANLDFETLEETPFDSPLGESTGAAVIFGTTGGVIEAACRTAVEVITKKPLDRIDFEELRGLEGIRAATIDVDGFPI
;
A
#
# COMPACT_ATOMS: atom_id res chain seq x y z
N GLY A 1 5.13 -1.29 5.85
CA GLY A 1 4.53 -0.38 4.84
C GLY A 1 3.18 -0.90 4.39
N ALA A 2 3.19 -1.98 3.59
CA ALA A 2 1.97 -2.57 3.04
C ALA A 2 0.99 -3.08 4.11
N ASP A 3 1.50 -3.65 5.21
CA ASP A 3 0.65 -4.07 6.34
C ASP A 3 -0.19 -2.92 6.90
N MET A 4 0.35 -1.70 6.95
CA MET A 4 -0.38 -0.52 7.41
C MET A 4 -1.44 -0.10 6.39
N THR A 5 -1.10 -0.16 5.09
CA THR A 5 -2.08 0.12 4.03
C THR A 5 -3.25 -0.85 4.11
N ILE A 6 -2.98 -2.14 4.33
CA ILE A 6 -4.02 -3.16 4.46
C ILE A 6 -4.90 -2.90 5.69
N MET A 7 -4.30 -2.52 6.82
CA MET A 7 -5.07 -2.19 8.02
C MET A 7 -5.98 -0.98 7.81
N GLU A 8 -5.47 0.09 7.20
CA GLU A 8 -6.25 1.31 6.94
C GLU A 8 -7.31 1.09 5.84
N GLU A 9 -6.95 0.53 4.68
CA GLU A 9 -7.91 0.23 3.60
C GLU A 9 -8.96 -0.79 4.03
N GLY A 10 -8.56 -1.81 4.79
CA GLY A 10 -9.47 -2.80 5.37
C GLY A 10 -10.44 -2.17 6.36
N THR A 11 -9.95 -1.30 7.25
CA THR A 11 -10.81 -0.58 8.22
C THR A 11 -11.76 0.39 7.50
N GLU A 12 -11.28 1.11 6.47
CA GLU A 12 -12.11 2.00 5.65
C GLU A 12 -13.21 1.22 4.92
N LEU A 13 -12.89 0.03 4.38
CA LEU A 13 -13.87 -0.85 3.75
C LEU A 13 -14.97 -1.25 4.74
N ILE A 14 -14.59 -1.70 5.94
CA ILE A 14 -15.53 -2.09 7.00
C ILE A 14 -16.43 -0.90 7.39
N ASP A 15 -15.85 0.29 7.61
CA ASP A 15 -16.63 1.49 7.98
C ASP A 15 -17.66 1.85 6.91
N ARG A 16 -17.22 1.96 5.65
CA ARG A 16 -18.10 2.32 4.53
C ARG A 16 -19.22 1.29 4.36
N LEU A 17 -18.90 -0.01 4.39
CA LEU A 17 -19.90 -1.06 4.29
C LEU A 17 -20.89 -1.02 5.47
N THR A 18 -20.40 -0.88 6.70
CA THR A 18 -21.24 -0.84 7.91
C THR A 18 -22.22 0.33 7.86
N ARG A 19 -21.74 1.53 7.51
CA ARG A 19 -22.59 2.72 7.39
C ARG A 19 -23.63 2.56 6.27
N HIS A 20 -23.23 2.01 5.12
CA HIS A 20 -24.14 1.75 4.01
C HIS A 20 -25.26 0.78 4.39
N LEU A 21 -24.92 -0.33 5.05
CA LEU A 21 -25.88 -1.32 5.54
C LEU A 21 -26.83 -0.75 6.61
N ASN A 22 -26.36 0.22 7.41
CA ASN A 22 -27.19 0.96 8.36
C ASN A 22 -28.05 2.06 7.71
N GLY A 23 -28.06 2.17 6.38
CA GLY A 23 -28.93 3.06 5.62
C GLY A 23 -28.35 4.45 5.33
N ASP A 24 -27.07 4.68 5.59
CA ASP A 24 -26.39 5.93 5.23
C ASP A 24 -26.20 6.03 3.70
N LYS A 25 -26.99 6.90 3.07
CA LYS A 25 -26.96 7.16 1.62
C LYS A 25 -25.81 8.08 1.19
N THR A 26 -25.06 8.65 2.13
CA THR A 26 -23.92 9.53 1.83
C THR A 26 -22.63 8.76 1.54
N VAL A 27 -22.58 7.48 1.95
CA VAL A 27 -21.43 6.59 1.73
C VAL A 27 -21.15 6.42 0.23
N LYS A 28 -19.86 6.51 -0.12
CA LYS A 28 -19.37 6.31 -1.48
C LYS A 28 -18.88 4.88 -1.64
N LEU A 29 -19.63 4.10 -2.41
CA LEU A 29 -19.29 2.76 -2.85
C LEU A 29 -19.35 2.70 -4.39
N PRO A 30 -18.54 1.86 -5.06
CA PRO A 30 -17.56 0.93 -4.50
C PRO A 30 -16.36 1.63 -3.85
N LEU A 31 -15.53 0.90 -3.09
CA LEU A 31 -14.23 1.38 -2.62
C LEU A 31 -13.15 0.89 -3.60
N LEU A 32 -12.35 1.81 -4.14
CA LEU A 32 -11.21 1.46 -5.01
C LEU A 32 -9.89 1.63 -4.24
N THR A 33 -8.97 0.67 -4.37
CA THR A 33 -7.62 0.80 -3.78
C THR A 33 -6.87 1.99 -4.37
N SER A 34 -6.05 2.67 -3.57
CA SER A 34 -5.39 3.94 -3.96
C SER A 34 -3.86 3.81 -4.14
N CYS A 35 -3.28 2.63 -3.88
CA CYS A 35 -1.82 2.49 -3.81
C CYS A 35 -1.05 2.70 -5.14
N CYS A 36 -1.76 2.66 -6.28
CA CYS A 36 -1.18 2.89 -7.61
C CYS A 36 -1.31 4.37 -8.01
N PRO A 37 -0.22 5.14 -8.08
CA PRO A 37 -0.30 6.57 -8.39
C PRO A 37 -0.78 6.86 -9.82
N ALA A 38 -0.56 5.94 -10.76
CA ALA A 38 -1.11 6.08 -12.11
C ALA A 38 -2.65 6.01 -12.11
N TRP A 39 -3.22 5.18 -11.23
CA TRP A 39 -4.66 5.05 -11.06
C TRP A 39 -5.26 6.29 -10.41
N VAL A 40 -4.61 6.79 -9.36
CA VAL A 40 -5.01 8.05 -8.69
C VAL A 40 -5.00 9.21 -9.68
N ASN A 41 -3.92 9.36 -10.44
CA ASN A 41 -3.78 10.41 -11.45
C ASN A 41 -4.88 10.31 -12.54
N PHE A 42 -5.19 9.09 -13.00
CA PHE A 42 -6.27 8.84 -13.95
C PHE A 42 -7.64 9.30 -13.42
N PHE A 43 -7.96 8.98 -12.16
CA PHE A 43 -9.20 9.41 -11.52
C PHE A 43 -9.28 10.93 -11.37
N GLU A 44 -8.22 11.56 -10.85
CA GLU A 44 -8.17 13.00 -10.64
C GLU A 44 -8.41 13.79 -11.94
N HIS A 45 -7.90 13.29 -13.08
CA HIS A 45 -8.04 13.96 -14.38
C HIS A 45 -9.31 13.61 -15.14
N ASN A 46 -9.70 12.33 -15.18
CA ASN A 46 -10.78 11.86 -16.06
C ASN A 46 -12.12 11.73 -15.33
N PHE A 47 -12.10 11.54 -14.02
CA PHE A 47 -13.29 11.33 -13.19
C PHE A 47 -13.24 12.17 -11.89
N PRO A 48 -13.07 13.50 -11.99
CA PRO A 48 -12.97 14.36 -10.80
C PRO A 48 -14.22 14.30 -9.90
N ASP A 49 -15.39 14.03 -10.47
CA ASP A 49 -16.65 13.86 -9.75
C ASP A 49 -16.69 12.57 -8.89
N LEU A 50 -15.79 11.62 -9.15
CA LEU A 50 -15.66 10.34 -8.44
C LEU A 50 -14.45 10.31 -7.49
N LYS A 51 -13.88 11.46 -7.13
CA LYS A 51 -12.69 11.55 -6.28
C LYS A 51 -12.84 10.91 -4.88
N ASP A 52 -14.05 10.73 -4.40
CA ASP A 52 -14.34 10.12 -3.09
C ASP A 52 -14.52 8.58 -3.16
N ILE A 53 -14.43 7.99 -4.35
CA ILE A 53 -14.53 6.54 -4.58
C ILE A 53 -13.23 5.81 -4.23
N PRO A 54 -12.03 6.30 -4.62
CA PRO A 54 -10.77 5.74 -4.12
C PRO A 54 -10.64 5.82 -2.60
N SER A 55 -9.88 4.89 -2.04
CA SER A 55 -9.48 4.90 -0.63
C SER A 55 -8.68 6.14 -0.31
N THR A 56 -8.86 6.63 0.92
CA THR A 56 -8.11 7.75 1.49
C THR A 56 -6.74 7.31 2.03
N ALA A 57 -6.47 6.01 2.08
CA ALA A 57 -5.20 5.46 2.53
C ALA A 57 -4.05 5.91 1.63
N LYS A 58 -2.91 6.24 2.26
CA LYS A 58 -1.63 6.42 1.56
C LYS A 58 -1.13 5.09 1.00
N SER A 59 -0.32 5.13 -0.06
CA SER A 59 0.34 3.92 -0.54
C SER A 59 1.40 3.40 0.44
N PRO A 60 1.83 2.12 0.34
CA PRO A 60 2.80 1.54 1.26
C PRO A 60 4.10 2.32 1.41
N GLN A 61 4.59 2.92 0.32
CA GLN A 61 5.81 3.72 0.36
C GLN A 61 5.61 5.01 1.14
N GLN A 62 4.47 5.67 0.96
CA GLN A 62 4.17 6.94 1.61
C GLN A 62 3.81 6.74 3.08
N MET A 63 3.10 5.66 3.42
CA MET A 63 2.88 5.27 4.81
C MET A 63 4.20 4.96 5.53
N PHE A 64 5.10 4.23 4.87
CA PHE A 64 6.42 3.96 5.42
C PHE A 64 7.23 5.24 5.61
N GLY A 65 7.30 6.11 4.59
CA GLY A 65 8.05 7.38 4.66
C GLY A 65 7.57 8.27 5.79
N ALA A 66 6.25 8.42 5.94
CA ALA A 66 5.65 9.20 7.02
C ALA A 66 6.07 8.68 8.41
N ILE A 67 6.05 7.36 8.64
CA ILE A 67 6.41 6.75 9.92
C ILE A 67 7.92 6.75 10.16
N ALA A 68 8.71 6.54 9.11
CA ALA A 68 10.17 6.63 9.18
C ALA A 68 10.60 8.02 9.67
N LYS A 69 10.02 9.08 9.10
CA LYS A 69 10.35 10.48 9.40
C LYS A 69 9.62 11.09 10.60
N THR A 70 8.78 10.33 11.29
CA THR A 70 8.10 10.77 12.51
C THR A 70 8.46 9.84 13.66
N TYR A 71 7.68 8.77 13.83
CA TYR A 71 7.86 7.80 14.92
C TYR A 71 9.29 7.24 15.00
N PHE A 72 9.88 6.83 13.88
CA PHE A 72 11.21 6.22 13.91
C PHE A 72 12.31 7.24 14.12
N ALA A 73 12.24 8.40 13.46
CA ALA A 73 13.14 9.53 13.68
C ALA A 73 13.19 9.94 15.16
N ASP A 74 12.02 10.09 15.80
CA ASP A 74 11.89 10.37 17.23
C ASP A 74 12.53 9.26 18.09
N LYS A 75 12.29 7.99 17.72
CA LYS A 75 12.81 6.82 18.43
C LYS A 75 14.33 6.72 18.41
N ILE A 76 14.97 7.13 17.30
CA ILE A 76 16.44 7.12 17.17
C ILE A 76 17.08 8.47 17.54
N GLY A 77 16.28 9.47 17.90
CA GLY A 77 16.77 10.79 18.29
C GLY A 77 17.35 11.61 17.14
N VAL A 78 16.90 11.37 15.90
CA VAL A 78 17.33 12.09 14.70
C VAL A 78 16.20 12.99 14.23
N LYS A 79 16.53 14.18 13.73
CA LYS A 79 15.52 15.09 13.19
C LYS A 79 15.04 14.58 11.84
N ARG A 80 13.79 14.89 11.50
CA ARG A 80 13.18 14.58 10.20
C ARG A 80 14.04 15.08 9.02
N GLU A 81 14.59 16.28 9.13
CA GLU A 81 15.42 16.89 8.08
C GLU A 81 16.76 16.17 7.88
N ASP A 82 17.24 15.49 8.92
CA ASP A 82 18.51 14.75 8.92
C ASP A 82 18.33 13.27 8.52
N LEU A 83 17.09 12.82 8.25
CA LEU A 83 16.77 11.47 7.82
C LEU A 83 16.37 11.43 6.35
N ILE A 84 17.12 10.69 5.54
CA ILE A 84 16.82 10.47 4.13
C ILE A 84 16.17 9.10 3.95
N VAL A 85 14.97 9.09 3.38
CA VAL A 85 14.20 7.89 3.04
C VAL A 85 14.25 7.66 1.54
N VAL A 86 14.89 6.56 1.14
CA VAL A 86 14.95 6.11 -0.26
C VAL A 86 14.10 4.87 -0.43
N SER A 87 13.23 4.88 -1.42
CA SER A 87 12.42 3.73 -1.81
C SER A 87 12.95 3.09 -3.09
N VAL A 88 12.95 1.76 -3.15
CA VAL A 88 13.23 0.99 -4.38
C VAL A 88 11.92 0.45 -4.92
N MET A 89 11.50 0.93 -6.08
CA MET A 89 10.17 0.67 -6.62
C MET A 89 10.24 0.15 -8.07
N PRO A 90 9.37 -0.79 -8.48
CA PRO A 90 9.36 -1.30 -9.85
C PRO A 90 8.73 -0.33 -10.86
N CYS A 91 8.24 0.84 -10.42
CA CYS A 91 7.40 1.73 -11.23
C CYS A 91 7.90 3.18 -11.19
N LEU A 92 7.97 3.84 -12.36
CA LEU A 92 8.34 5.26 -12.46
C LEU A 92 7.30 6.19 -11.83
N ALA A 93 6.02 5.80 -11.82
CA ALA A 93 4.96 6.60 -11.23
C ALA A 93 5.15 6.79 -9.71
N LYS A 94 5.94 5.94 -9.04
CA LYS A 94 6.30 6.12 -7.64
C LYS A 94 7.24 7.30 -7.41
N LYS A 95 8.06 7.68 -8.40
CA LYS A 95 8.84 8.93 -8.36
C LYS A 95 7.95 10.16 -8.37
N TYR A 96 6.91 10.14 -9.20
CA TYR A 96 5.90 11.19 -9.23
C TYR A 96 5.15 11.27 -7.88
N GLU A 97 4.76 10.12 -7.33
CA GLU A 97 4.08 10.08 -6.03
C GLU A 97 4.92 10.70 -4.91
N CYS A 98 6.25 10.48 -4.88
CA CYS A 98 7.13 11.11 -3.87
C CYS A 98 7.20 12.64 -3.98
N ALA A 99 6.95 13.20 -5.16
CA ALA A 99 7.05 14.63 -5.43
C ALA A 99 5.73 15.39 -5.22
N ARG A 100 4.64 14.71 -4.84
CA ARG A 100 3.35 15.37 -4.63
C ARG A 100 3.38 16.22 -3.35
N GLU A 101 2.84 17.43 -3.43
CA GLU A 101 2.90 18.42 -2.35
C GLU A 101 2.23 17.94 -1.06
N GLU A 102 1.19 17.10 -1.14
CA GLU A 102 0.50 16.58 0.04
C GLU A 102 1.34 15.60 0.89
N PHE A 103 2.51 15.17 0.40
CA PHE A 103 3.46 14.35 1.13
C PHE A 103 4.70 15.12 1.61
N ILE A 104 4.65 16.45 1.58
CA ILE A 104 5.73 17.34 2.02
C ILE A 104 5.29 18.06 3.29
N ILE A 105 6.09 17.93 4.35
CA ILE A 105 5.87 18.63 5.62
C ILE A 105 7.01 19.63 5.80
N ASP A 106 6.68 20.92 5.87
CA ASP A 106 7.65 22.01 6.05
C ASP A 106 8.83 21.97 5.05
N GLY A 107 8.52 21.62 3.79
CA GLY A 107 9.51 21.47 2.72
C GLY A 107 10.32 20.17 2.76
N ASN A 108 10.02 19.26 3.69
CA ASN A 108 10.67 17.95 3.80
C ASN A 108 9.71 16.80 3.39
N PRO A 109 9.97 16.10 2.27
CA PRO A 109 9.10 15.03 1.76
C PRO A 109 9.10 13.80 2.68
N ASP A 110 7.99 13.06 2.77
CA ASP A 110 7.91 11.77 3.49
C ASP A 110 8.88 10.73 2.93
N VAL A 111 9.07 10.71 1.60
CA VAL A 111 10.04 9.89 0.88
C VAL A 111 10.87 10.79 -0.03
N ASP A 112 12.18 10.91 0.23
CA ASP A 112 13.06 11.84 -0.49
C ASP A 112 13.32 11.39 -1.93
N PHE A 113 13.56 10.10 -2.12
CA PHE A 113 13.88 9.54 -3.42
C PHE A 113 13.17 8.22 -3.66
N SER A 114 12.74 8.04 -4.90
CA SER A 114 12.32 6.73 -5.41
C SER A 114 13.22 6.35 -6.57
N ILE A 115 13.87 5.20 -6.46
CA ILE A 115 14.73 4.62 -7.49
C ILE A 115 14.12 3.34 -8.03
N THR A 116 14.33 3.09 -9.31
CA THR A 116 13.85 1.88 -9.97
C THR A 116 14.78 0.70 -9.72
N THR A 117 14.26 -0.52 -9.89
CA THR A 117 15.07 -1.74 -9.88
C THR A 117 16.24 -1.66 -10.87
N ARG A 118 16.04 -1.01 -12.03
CA ARG A 118 17.09 -0.82 -13.05
C ARG A 118 18.17 0.15 -12.59
N GLU A 119 17.80 1.24 -11.93
CA GLU A 119 18.74 2.21 -11.37
C GLU A 119 19.54 1.60 -10.23
N LEU A 120 18.91 0.86 -9.33
CA LEU A 120 19.62 0.13 -8.27
C LEU A 120 20.59 -0.90 -8.86
N ALA A 121 20.16 -1.70 -9.84
CA ALA A 121 21.03 -2.66 -10.52
C ALA A 121 22.24 -1.98 -11.20
N HIS A 122 22.07 -0.77 -11.72
CA HIS A 122 23.17 0.01 -12.27
C HIS A 122 24.15 0.46 -11.18
N LEU A 123 23.65 0.98 -10.05
CA LEU A 123 24.47 1.41 -8.92
C LEU A 123 25.30 0.26 -8.33
N ILE A 124 24.71 -0.93 -8.17
CA ILE A 124 25.41 -2.13 -7.70
C ILE A 124 26.58 -2.48 -8.64
N LYS A 125 26.34 -2.47 -9.96
CA LYS A 125 27.38 -2.72 -10.96
C LYS A 125 28.46 -1.64 -10.97
N GLN A 126 28.09 -0.36 -10.82
CA GLN A 126 29.04 0.75 -10.73
C GLN A 126 29.91 0.69 -9.47
N ALA A 127 29.35 0.19 -8.37
CA ALA A 127 30.07 -0.05 -7.13
C ALA A 127 31.00 -1.29 -7.18
N ASN A 128 31.04 -2.00 -8.31
CA ASN A 128 31.80 -3.24 -8.50
C ASN A 128 31.48 -4.30 -7.43
N LEU A 129 30.20 -4.36 -7.02
CA LEU A 129 29.70 -5.35 -6.07
C LEU A 129 29.23 -6.60 -6.81
N ASP A 130 29.73 -7.76 -6.39
CA ASP A 130 29.21 -9.05 -6.84
C ASP A 130 28.03 -9.46 -5.94
N PHE A 131 26.82 -9.07 -6.39
CA PHE A 131 25.59 -9.26 -5.63
C PHE A 131 25.30 -10.73 -5.28
N GLU A 132 25.73 -11.67 -6.12
CA GLU A 132 25.49 -13.11 -5.90
C GLU A 132 26.33 -13.69 -4.77
N THR A 133 27.38 -12.96 -4.36
CA THR A 133 28.31 -13.39 -3.30
C THR A 133 28.07 -12.75 -1.94
N LEU A 134 27.08 -11.85 -1.85
CA LEU A 134 26.77 -11.16 -0.60
C LEU A 134 26.19 -12.15 0.42
N GLU A 135 26.62 -12.02 1.67
CA GLU A 135 26.04 -12.75 2.78
C GLU A 135 24.62 -12.24 3.06
N GLU A 136 23.70 -13.17 3.35
CA GLU A 136 22.35 -12.80 3.76
C GLU A 136 22.38 -12.13 5.14
N THR A 137 21.82 -10.94 5.24
CA THR A 137 21.65 -10.23 6.50
C THR A 137 20.16 -9.97 6.76
N PRO A 138 19.73 -9.98 8.04
CA PRO A 138 18.36 -9.63 8.38
C PRO A 138 18.07 -8.16 8.03
N PHE A 139 16.79 -7.87 7.79
CA PHE A 139 16.30 -6.50 7.69
C PHE A 139 16.34 -5.79 9.05
N ASP A 140 16.35 -4.45 9.03
CA ASP A 140 16.42 -3.63 10.23
C ASP A 140 15.12 -3.66 11.07
N SER A 141 15.24 -3.72 12.39
CA SER A 141 14.10 -3.62 13.33
C SER A 141 13.90 -2.17 13.79
N PRO A 142 12.66 -1.68 13.99
CA PRO A 142 11.38 -2.40 13.90
C PRO A 142 10.68 -2.30 12.54
N LEU A 143 11.22 -1.53 11.59
CA LEU A 143 10.49 -1.17 10.37
C LEU A 143 10.65 -2.17 9.20
N GLY A 144 11.62 -3.09 9.28
CA GLY A 144 11.94 -4.07 8.25
C GLY A 144 11.22 -5.42 8.40
N GLU A 145 10.49 -5.64 9.49
CA GLU A 145 9.62 -6.81 9.62
C GLU A 145 8.37 -6.66 8.72
N SER A 146 7.99 -7.73 8.01
CA SER A 146 6.88 -7.73 7.06
C SER A 146 6.08 -9.02 7.18
N THR A 147 4.77 -8.96 7.00
CA THR A 147 3.92 -10.16 6.98
C THR A 147 3.81 -10.77 5.57
N GLY A 148 3.28 -12.00 5.45
CA GLY A 148 2.99 -12.62 4.15
C GLY A 148 1.97 -11.84 3.30
N ALA A 149 1.09 -11.04 3.92
CA ALA A 149 0.13 -10.20 3.22
C ALA A 149 0.82 -9.03 2.47
N ALA A 150 1.93 -8.52 3.02
CA ALA A 150 2.76 -7.52 2.36
C ALA A 150 3.57 -8.11 1.19
N VAL A 151 3.89 -9.41 1.21
CA VAL A 151 4.61 -10.09 0.11
C VAL A 151 3.74 -10.22 -1.15
N ILE A 152 2.44 -10.53 -1.00
CA ILE A 152 1.52 -10.65 -2.14
C ILE A 152 1.15 -9.31 -2.77
N PHE A 153 1.47 -8.17 -2.14
CA PHE A 153 1.23 -6.83 -2.67
C PHE A 153 1.89 -6.60 -4.04
N GLY A 154 3.01 -7.28 -4.31
CA GLY A 154 3.70 -7.25 -5.61
C GLY A 154 2.99 -8.01 -6.73
N THR A 155 1.93 -8.76 -6.43
CA THR A 155 1.15 -9.54 -7.40
C THR A 155 -0.21 -8.88 -7.66
N THR A 156 -0.71 -9.02 -8.89
CA THR A 156 -2.00 -8.47 -9.29
C THR A 156 -3.13 -9.09 -8.46
N GLY A 157 -3.83 -8.30 -7.64
CA GLY A 157 -4.93 -8.76 -6.77
C GLY A 157 -4.56 -8.89 -5.29
N GLY A 158 -3.27 -8.85 -4.93
CA GLY A 158 -2.84 -9.09 -3.55
C GLY A 158 -3.28 -8.02 -2.54
N VAL A 159 -3.43 -6.76 -2.97
CA VAL A 159 -3.89 -5.66 -2.10
C VAL A 159 -5.33 -5.86 -1.66
N ILE A 160 -6.23 -6.09 -2.62
CA ILE A 160 -7.65 -6.27 -2.35
C ILE A 160 -7.90 -7.59 -1.61
N GLU A 161 -7.17 -8.65 -1.93
CA GLU A 161 -7.20 -9.93 -1.20
C GLU A 161 -6.84 -9.75 0.28
N ALA A 162 -5.75 -9.03 0.58
CA ALA A 162 -5.35 -8.78 1.96
C ALA A 162 -6.32 -7.87 2.72
N ALA A 163 -6.84 -6.82 2.08
CA ALA A 163 -7.83 -5.93 2.68
C ALA A 163 -9.16 -6.66 2.98
N CYS A 164 -9.67 -7.44 2.01
CA CYS A 164 -10.87 -8.25 2.18
C CYS A 164 -10.69 -9.31 3.28
N ARG A 165 -9.56 -10.01 3.31
CA ARG A 165 -9.28 -11.00 4.36
C ARG A 165 -9.34 -10.38 5.75
N THR A 166 -8.68 -9.24 5.92
CA THR A 166 -8.70 -8.48 7.19
C THR A 166 -10.13 -8.07 7.55
N ALA A 167 -10.89 -7.56 6.58
CA ALA A 167 -12.27 -7.16 6.80
C ALA A 167 -13.16 -8.32 7.24
N VAL A 168 -13.08 -9.48 6.58
CA VAL A 168 -13.91 -10.64 6.95
C VAL A 168 -13.55 -11.17 8.32
N GLU A 169 -12.27 -11.33 8.64
CA GLU A 169 -11.84 -11.83 9.97
C GLU A 169 -12.28 -10.87 11.08
N VAL A 170 -12.21 -9.54 10.84
CA VAL A 170 -12.63 -8.53 11.80
C VAL A 170 -14.15 -8.52 12.01
N ILE A 171 -14.94 -8.64 10.94
CA ILE A 171 -16.41 -8.64 10.98
C ILE A 171 -16.94 -9.95 11.59
N THR A 172 -16.50 -11.09 11.06
CA THR A 172 -17.04 -12.41 11.42
C THR A 172 -16.45 -12.96 12.72
N LYS A 173 -15.33 -12.41 13.21
CA LYS A 173 -14.52 -12.94 14.32
C LYS A 173 -14.08 -14.39 14.11
N LYS A 174 -14.12 -14.87 12.86
CA LYS A 174 -13.69 -16.21 12.46
C LYS A 174 -12.54 -16.09 11.47
N PRO A 175 -11.54 -16.98 11.53
CA PRO A 175 -10.52 -17.04 10.50
C PRO A 175 -11.19 -17.37 9.15
N LEU A 176 -10.67 -16.79 8.07
CA LEU A 176 -11.14 -17.10 6.74
C LEU A 176 -10.66 -18.51 6.36
N ASP A 177 -11.57 -19.47 6.15
CA ASP A 177 -11.21 -20.85 5.79
C ASP A 177 -10.47 -20.92 4.44
N ARG A 178 -10.76 -19.96 3.54
CA ARG A 178 -10.15 -19.85 2.22
C ARG A 178 -9.18 -18.67 2.19
N ILE A 179 -7.88 -18.96 2.27
CA ILE A 179 -6.83 -17.94 2.28
C ILE A 179 -6.50 -17.46 0.86
N ASP A 180 -6.65 -18.33 -0.15
CA ASP A 180 -6.30 -18.03 -1.54
C ASP A 180 -7.54 -17.76 -2.41
N PHE A 181 -7.62 -16.56 -2.98
CA PHE A 181 -8.61 -16.23 -4.02
C PHE A 181 -8.06 -16.53 -5.42
N GLU A 182 -8.18 -17.79 -5.84
CA GLU A 182 -7.70 -18.23 -7.17
C GLU A 182 -8.34 -17.45 -8.32
N GLU A 183 -9.57 -16.95 -8.16
CA GLU A 183 -10.30 -16.15 -9.14
C GLU A 183 -9.65 -14.78 -9.38
N LEU A 184 -8.87 -14.29 -8.41
CA LEU A 184 -8.11 -13.04 -8.53
C LEU A 184 -6.72 -13.25 -9.15
N ARG A 185 -6.35 -14.51 -9.47
CA ARG A 185 -5.09 -14.87 -10.13
C ARG A 185 -5.30 -15.02 -11.63
N GLY A 186 -4.21 -14.91 -12.41
CA GLY A 186 -4.24 -15.07 -13.87
C GLY A 186 -3.94 -13.78 -14.65
N LEU A 187 -4.00 -13.86 -15.99
CA LEU A 187 -3.55 -12.79 -16.91
C LEU A 187 -4.69 -12.01 -17.58
N GLU A 188 -5.94 -12.27 -17.18
CA GLU A 188 -7.10 -11.56 -17.71
C GLU A 188 -7.11 -10.10 -17.29
N GLY A 189 -7.58 -9.21 -18.17
CA GLY A 189 -7.55 -7.76 -17.95
C GLY A 189 -8.53 -7.26 -16.87
N ILE A 190 -9.61 -8.00 -16.60
CA ILE A 190 -10.55 -7.77 -15.51
C ILE A 190 -10.83 -9.12 -14.86
N ARG A 191 -10.77 -9.18 -13.53
CA ARG A 191 -11.02 -10.38 -12.72
C ARG A 191 -11.99 -10.02 -11.60
N ALA A 192 -12.80 -10.98 -11.18
CA ALA A 192 -13.79 -10.80 -10.13
C ALA A 192 -13.84 -12.03 -9.23
N ALA A 193 -14.05 -11.80 -7.95
CA ALA A 193 -14.35 -12.82 -6.95
C ALA A 193 -15.53 -12.32 -6.11
N THR A 194 -16.23 -13.25 -5.45
CA THR A 194 -17.28 -12.92 -4.49
C THR A 194 -16.94 -13.60 -3.17
N ILE A 195 -17.01 -12.83 -2.09
CA ILE A 195 -16.71 -13.27 -0.73
C ILE A 195 -17.99 -13.16 0.08
N ASP A 196 -18.39 -14.25 0.72
CA ASP A 196 -19.52 -14.23 1.64
C ASP A 196 -19.04 -13.77 3.03
N VAL A 197 -19.64 -12.68 3.52
CA VAL A 197 -19.41 -12.15 4.87
C VAL A 197 -20.70 -12.29 5.67
N ASP A 198 -20.83 -13.40 6.37
CA ASP A 198 -21.97 -13.73 7.24
C ASP A 198 -23.34 -13.64 6.52
N GLY A 199 -23.40 -14.16 5.29
CA GLY A 199 -24.58 -14.15 4.42
C GLY A 199 -24.71 -12.91 3.53
N PHE A 200 -23.73 -12.00 3.57
CA PHE A 200 -23.67 -10.83 2.69
C PHE A 200 -22.57 -11.01 1.62
N PRO A 201 -22.92 -11.17 0.34
CA PRO A 201 -21.94 -11.31 -0.73
C PRO A 201 -21.31 -9.96 -1.09
N ILE A 202 -19.98 -9.87 -1.03
CA ILE A 202 -19.17 -8.73 -1.46
C ILE A 202 -18.21 -9.09 -2.59
#